data_AF-A0AAE4EI55-F1
#
_entry.id   AF-A0AAE4EI55-F1
#
_cell.length_a   1.000
_cell.length_b   1.000
_cell.length_c   1.000
_cell.angle_alpha   90.00
_cell.angle_beta   90.00
_cell.angle_gamma   90.00
#
_symmetry.space_group_name_H-M   'P 1'
#
loop_
_entity.id
_entity.type
_entity.pdbx_description
1 polymer ?
#
loop_
_entity_poly.entity_id
_entity_poly.type
_entity_poly.pdbx_seq_one_letter_code
_entity_poly.pdbx_strand_id
1 'polypeptide(L)' 'MWTVCVLVAACFSLAATPSAAAAPAPITKPPMGWNSWNSFAGAIDHTVIEQQADALVSSGMKDAGYEYVNIDDGW' A
#
# COMPACT_ATOMS: atom_id res chain seq x y z
N MET A 1 -31.82 -23.70 -54.30
CA MET A 1 -30.68 -24.61 -54.53
C MET A 1 -29.50 -24.08 -53.73
N TRP A 2 -29.14 -24.78 -52.66
CA TRP A 2 -27.98 -24.66 -51.76
C TRP A 2 -27.31 -23.30 -51.49
N THR A 3 -27.33 -22.89 -50.22
CA THR A 3 -26.15 -22.25 -49.61
C THR A 3 -25.94 -22.90 -48.24
N VAL A 4 -24.96 -23.80 -48.18
CA VAL A 4 -24.51 -24.46 -46.95
C VAL A 4 -23.64 -23.45 -46.20
N CYS A 5 -24.09 -23.02 -45.02
CA CYS A 5 -23.25 -22.28 -44.07
C CYS A 5 -22.14 -23.21 -43.56
N VAL A 6 -20.91 -23.01 -44.04
CA VAL A 6 -19.73 -23.66 -43.48
C VAL A 6 -19.40 -22.98 -42.15
N LEU A 7 -19.73 -23.64 -41.05
CA LEU A 7 -19.23 -23.29 -39.73
C LEU A 7 -17.74 -23.63 -39.67
N VAL A 8 -16.87 -22.64 -39.90
CA VAL A 8 -15.45 -22.76 -39.56
C VAL A 8 -15.34 -22.62 -38.04
N ALA A 9 -15.28 -23.75 -37.34
CA ALA A 9 -14.90 -23.78 -35.94
C ALA A 9 -13.40 -23.44 -35.85
N ALA A 10 -13.10 -22.15 -35.64
CA ALA A 10 -11.76 -21.72 -35.28
C ALA A 10 -11.47 -22.20 -33.85
N CYS A 11 -10.74 -23.32 -33.72
CA CYS A 11 -10.14 -23.72 -32.45
C CYS A 11 -9.13 -22.65 -32.03
N PHE A 12 -9.56 -21.68 -31.22
CA PHE A 12 -8.64 -20.80 -30.50
C PHE A 12 -7.93 -21.64 -29.43
N SER A 13 -6.72 -22.08 -29.74
CA SER A 13 -5.81 -22.61 -28.71
C SER A 13 -5.46 -21.47 -27.76
N LEU A 14 -6.04 -21.49 -26.56
CA LEU A 14 -5.67 -20.59 -25.47
C LEU A 14 -4.28 -20.99 -24.98
N ALA A 15 -3.23 -20.40 -25.57
CA ALA A 15 -1.89 -20.52 -25.03
C ALA A 15 -1.85 -19.77 -23.69
N ALA A 16 -1.79 -20.49 -22.58
CA ALA A 16 -1.57 -19.90 -21.27
C ALA A 16 -0.16 -19.27 -21.26
N THR A 17 -0.09 -17.95 -21.17
CA THR A 17 1.17 -17.26 -20.88
C THR A 17 1.63 -17.69 -19.49
N PRO A 18 2.84 -18.26 -19.32
CA PRO A 18 3.34 -18.53 -17.99
C PRO A 18 3.40 -17.21 -17.22
N SER A 19 2.71 -17.14 -16.08
CA SER A 19 2.80 -16.01 -15.16
C SER A 19 4.21 -16.03 -14.58
N ALA A 20 5.08 -15.16 -15.09
CA ALA A 20 6.38 -14.95 -14.49
C ALA A 20 6.14 -14.31 -13.11
N ALA A 21 6.57 -15.00 -12.04
CA ALA A 21 6.54 -14.42 -10.71
C ALA A 21 7.39 -13.13 -10.74
N ALA A 22 6.80 -12.02 -10.29
CA ALA A 22 7.51 -10.75 -10.21
C ALA A 22 8.76 -10.94 -9.33
N ALA A 23 9.90 -10.44 -9.81
CA ALA A 23 11.10 -10.40 -8.99
C ALA A 23 10.80 -9.67 -7.67
N PRO A 24 11.40 -10.08 -6.54
CA PRO A 24 11.22 -9.38 -5.26
C PRO A 24 11.52 -7.90 -5.43
N ALA A 25 10.69 -7.04 -4.87
CA ALA A 25 10.93 -5.61 -4.89
C ALA A 25 12.32 -5.32 -4.27
N PRO A 26 13.08 -4.35 -4.81
CA PRO A 26 14.36 -3.95 -4.23
C PRO A 26 14.17 -3.59 -2.76
N ILE A 27 15.12 -3.99 -1.91
CA ILE A 27 15.11 -3.66 -0.48
C ILE A 27 15.35 -2.15 -0.35
N THR A 28 14.28 -1.42 -0.02
CA THR A 28 14.32 0.01 0.28
C THR A 28 14.54 0.21 1.78
N LYS A 29 14.95 1.42 2.18
CA LYS A 29 15.03 1.78 3.61
C LYS A 29 13.65 1.51 4.24
N PRO A 30 13.57 0.83 5.39
CA PRO A 30 12.29 0.62 6.08
C PRO A 30 11.59 1.95 6.33
N PRO A 31 10.24 2.01 6.24
CA PRO A 31 9.51 3.20 6.62
C PRO A 31 9.72 3.46 8.12
N MET A 32 9.96 4.71 8.48
CA MET A 32 10.18 5.13 9.85
C MET A 32 9.12 6.17 10.23
N GLY A 33 8.54 6.02 11.41
CA GLY A 33 7.45 6.86 11.88
C GLY A 33 7.06 6.59 13.32
N TRP A 34 5.98 7.24 13.73
CA TRP A 34 5.35 7.10 15.04
C TRP A 34 3.93 6.54 14.88
N ASN A 35 3.43 5.83 15.89
CA ASN A 35 2.09 5.25 15.91
C ASN A 35 1.36 5.65 17.20
N SER A 36 0.12 6.11 17.08
CA SER A 36 -0.67 6.65 18.18
C SER A 36 -1.03 5.65 19.28
N TRP A 37 -1.23 4.38 18.91
CA TRP A 37 -1.62 3.33 19.83
C TRP A 37 -0.63 3.16 20.99
N ASN A 38 0.67 3.27 20.69
CA ASN A 38 1.75 3.02 21.64
C ASN A 38 1.77 3.97 22.85
N SER A 39 1.10 5.12 22.74
CA SER A 39 1.07 6.12 23.81
C SER A 39 -0.35 6.44 24.28
N PHE A 40 -1.31 6.42 23.35
CA PHE A 40 -2.66 6.94 23.60
C PHE A 40 -3.75 5.88 23.49
N ALA A 41 -3.45 4.67 22.97
CA ALA A 41 -4.47 3.72 22.54
C ALA A 41 -5.54 4.46 21.70
N GLY A 42 -6.84 4.27 22.00
CA GLY A 42 -7.93 5.00 21.34
C GLY A 42 -8.25 6.39 21.91
N ALA A 43 -7.49 6.91 22.87
CA ALA A 43 -7.72 8.24 23.45
C ALA A 43 -7.00 9.32 22.62
N ILE A 44 -7.43 9.48 21.36
CA ILE A 44 -6.86 10.42 20.40
C ILE A 44 -7.89 11.40 19.85
N ASP A 45 -7.43 12.56 19.43
CA ASP A 45 -8.21 13.55 18.68
C ASP A 45 -7.29 14.34 17.73
N HIS A 46 -7.87 15.30 16.98
CA HIS A 46 -7.11 16.16 16.07
C HIS A 46 -5.94 16.88 16.76
N THR A 47 -6.15 17.39 17.98
CA THR A 47 -5.15 18.17 18.72
C THR A 47 -3.97 17.28 19.11
N VAL A 48 -4.24 16.06 19.59
CA VAL A 48 -3.18 15.10 19.94
C VAL A 48 -2.34 14.78 18.71
N ILE A 49 -2.96 14.47 17.57
CA ILE A 49 -2.22 14.10 16.35
C ILE A 49 -1.40 15.28 15.82
N GLU A 50 -1.95 16.49 15.80
CA GLU A 50 -1.24 17.71 15.38
C GLU A 50 -0.02 17.98 16.28
N GLN A 51 -0.19 17.89 17.61
CA GLN A 51 0.91 18.07 18.55
C GLN A 51 2.02 17.01 18.42
N GLN A 52 1.68 15.77 18.10
CA GLN A 52 2.70 14.73 17.86
C GLN A 52 3.45 14.96 16.55
N ALA A 53 2.77 15.44 15.51
CA ALA A 53 3.43 15.85 14.28
C ALA A 53 4.43 17.01 14.53
N ASP A 54 4.01 18.03 15.30
CA ASP A 54 4.90 19.13 15.71
C ASP A 54 6.07 18.66 16.58
N ALA A 55 5.84 17.68 17.46
CA ALA A 55 6.89 17.08 18.29
C ALA A 55 7.93 16.34 17.44
N LEU A 56 7.52 15.63 16.39
CA LEU A 56 8.46 14.96 15.46
C LEU A 56 9.37 15.95 14.74
N VAL A 57 8.84 17.12 14.37
CA VAL A 57 9.65 18.19 13.73
C VAL A 57 10.56 18.86 14.75
N SER A 58 10.00 19.35 15.85
CA SER A 58 10.74 20.14 16.85
C SER A 58 11.83 19.35 17.59
N SER A 59 11.67 18.03 17.73
CA SER A 59 12.69 17.13 18.28
C SER A 59 13.81 16.76 17.31
N GLY A 60 13.69 17.08 16.01
CA GLY A 60 14.62 16.64 14.97
C GLY A 60 14.40 15.19 14.49
N MET A 61 13.37 14.49 14.99
CA MET A 61 13.07 13.12 14.54
C MET A 61 12.67 13.06 13.07
N LYS A 62 11.98 14.08 12.55
CA LYS A 62 11.71 14.21 11.11
C LYS A 62 13.00 14.21 10.30
N ASP A 63 14.01 14.97 10.73
CA ASP A 63 15.30 15.04 10.03
C ASP A 63 16.12 13.75 10.20
N ALA A 64 15.88 12.99 11.27
CA ALA A 64 16.41 11.64 11.44
C ALA A 64 15.71 10.58 10.55
N GLY A 65 14.66 10.95 9.82
CA GLY A 65 13.96 10.11 8.85
C GLY A 65 12.62 9.55 9.32
N TYR A 66 12.06 10.00 10.45
CA TYR A 66 10.70 9.64 10.87
C TYR A 66 9.68 10.47 10.07
N GLU A 67 9.20 9.90 8.97
CA GLU A 67 8.35 10.60 8.00
C GLU A 67 6.85 10.34 8.20
N TYR A 68 6.48 9.28 8.92
CA TYR A 68 5.08 8.87 9.06
C TYR A 68 4.51 9.16 10.45
N VAL A 69 3.30 9.73 10.47
CA VAL A 69 2.42 9.81 11.65
C VAL A 69 1.26 8.84 11.42
N ASN A 70 1.31 7.67 12.06
CA ASN A 70 0.30 6.64 11.90
C ASN A 70 -0.79 6.79 12.95
N ILE A 71 -1.98 7.19 12.51
CA ILE A 71 -3.20 7.25 13.33
C ILE A 71 -3.78 5.84 13.37
N ASP A 72 -3.75 5.22 14.54
CA ASP A 72 -4.28 3.87 14.78
C ASP A 72 -5.75 3.91 15.22
N ASP A 73 -6.27 2.80 15.73
CA ASP A 73 -7.68 2.63 16.08
C ASP A 73 -8.19 3.67 17.10
N GLY A 74 -9.45 4.10 16.95
CA GLY A 74 -10.08 5.15 17.76
C GLY A 74 -10.18 6.55 17.13
N TRP A 75 -9.97 6.66 15.82
CA TRP A 75 -10.17 7.87 15.02
C TRP A 75 -11.63 8.15 14.63
#